data_AF-A0A3N6PNJ7-F1
#
_entry.id   AF-A0A3N6PNJ7-F1
#
_cell.length_a   1.000
_cell.length_b   1.000
_cell.length_c   1.000
_cell.angle_alpha   90.00
_cell.angle_beta   90.00
_cell.angle_gamma   90.00
#
_symmetry.space_group_name_H-M   'P 1'
#
loop_
_entity.id
_entity.type
_entity.pdbx_description
1 polymer ?
#
loop_
_entity_poly.entity_id
_entity_poly.type
_entity_poly.pdbx_seq_one_letter_code
_entity_poly.pdbx_strand_id
1 'polypeptide(L)' 'MQIFRQYIAPFLVVVIFLIAMVAVSARIFLPGDLAAPAPTEELSYPQEEAMLSTPNVHFS' A
#
# COMPACT_ATOMS: atom_id res chain seq x y z
N MET A 1 -20.67 40.86 11.00
CA MET A 1 -21.43 39.59 11.17
C MET A 1 -20.48 38.49 11.63
N GLN A 2 -20.14 38.45 12.92
CA GLN A 2 -19.11 37.55 13.46
C GLN A 2 -19.65 36.13 13.72
N ILE A 3 -20.94 36.01 14.03
CA ILE A 3 -21.65 34.77 14.39
C ILE A 3 -21.62 33.75 13.25
N PHE A 4 -21.83 34.19 12.01
CA PHE A 4 -21.90 33.28 10.88
C PHE A 4 -20.56 32.55 10.66
N ARG A 5 -19.46 33.31 10.66
CA ARG A 5 -18.11 32.72 10.53
C ARG A 5 -17.67 31.97 11.79
N GLN A 6 -18.09 32.41 12.97
CA GLN A 6 -17.62 31.83 14.23
C GLN A 6 -18.29 30.50 14.60
N TYR A 7 -19.47 30.20 14.04
CA TYR A 7 -20.13 28.91 14.28
C TYR A 7 -20.24 28.05 13.02
N ILE A 8 -20.60 28.63 11.86
CA ILE A 8 -20.76 27.84 10.64
C ILE A 8 -19.41 27.38 10.09
N ALA A 9 -18.37 28.24 10.13
CA ALA A 9 -17.05 27.82 9.63
C ALA A 9 -16.44 26.65 10.44
N PRO A 10 -16.36 26.69 11.79
CA PRO A 10 -15.84 25.54 12.53
C PRO A 10 -16.72 24.30 12.41
N PHE A 11 -18.04 24.46 12.31
CA PHE A 11 -18.94 23.32 12.10
C PHE A 11 -18.68 22.65 10.73
N LEU A 12 -18.53 23.44 9.66
CA LEU A 12 -18.18 22.91 8.34
C LEU A 12 -16.83 22.20 8.33
N VAL A 13 -15.83 22.74 9.05
CA VAL A 13 -14.52 22.08 9.18
C VAL A 13 -14.68 20.69 9.79
N VAL A 14 -15.48 20.54 10.85
CA VAL A 14 -15.75 19.22 11.46
C VAL A 14 -16.48 18.30 10.49
N VAL A 15 -17.52 18.78 9.80
CA VAL A 15 -18.27 17.98 8.82
C VAL A 15 -17.35 17.49 7.68
N ILE A 16 -16.56 18.39 7.10
CA ILE A 16 -15.61 18.07 6.03
C ILE A 16 -14.56 17.09 6.54
N PHE A 17 -14.04 17.30 7.75
CA PHE A 17 -13.08 16.39 8.38
C PHE A 17 -13.65 14.98 8.54
N LEU A 18 -14.88 14.84 9.04
CA LEU A 18 -15.52 13.53 9.20
C LEU A 18 -15.72 12.84 7.86
N ILE A 19 -16.19 13.56 6.84
CA ILE A 19 -16.34 13.05 5.48
C ILE A 19 -14.97 12.61 4.93
N ALA A 20 -13.94 13.44 5.08
CA ALA A 20 -12.59 13.12 4.63
C ALA A 20 -12.03 11.88 5.34
N MET A 21 -12.25 11.75 6.64
CA MET A 21 -11.80 10.60 7.43
C MET A 21 -12.46 9.31 6.93
N VAL A 22 -13.78 9.32 6.73
CA VAL A 22 -14.52 8.18 6.16
C VAL A 22 -14.08 7.88 4.73
N ALA A 23 -13.93 8.90 3.87
CA ALA A 23 -13.54 8.71 2.47
C ALA A 23 -12.12 8.13 2.34
N VAL A 24 -11.17 8.59 3.16
CA VAL A 24 -9.80 8.08 3.20
C VAL A 24 -9.78 6.64 3.70
N SER A 25 -10.52 6.31 4.74
CA SER A 25 -10.64 4.92 5.22
C SER A 25 -11.32 4.01 4.21
N ALA A 26 -12.39 4.48 3.55
CA ALA A 26 -13.12 3.70 2.55
C ALA A 26 -12.30 3.44 1.29
N ARG A 27 -11.42 4.37 0.89
CA ARG A 27 -10.56 4.24 -0.30
C ARG A 27 -9.73 2.96 -0.28
N ILE A 28 -9.23 2.54 0.88
CA ILE A 28 -8.38 1.35 1.03
C ILE A 28 -9.16 0.06 0.71
N PHE A 29 -10.47 0.08 0.93
CA PHE A 29 -11.35 -1.04 0.67
C PHE A 29 -12.00 -0.99 -0.73
N LEU A 30 -11.66 0.00 -1.57
CA LEU A 30 -12.18 0.03 -2.93
C LEU A 30 -11.55 -1.12 -3.72
N PRO A 31 -12.31 -1.82 -4.59
CA PRO A 31 -11.79 -2.94 -5.37
C PRO A 31 -10.52 -2.59 -6.14
N GLY A 32 -10.38 -1.34 -6.62
CA GLY A 32 -9.19 -0.87 -7.32
C GLY A 32 -7.94 -0.70 -6.44
N ASP A 33 -8.08 -0.49 -5.13
CA ASP A 33 -6.95 -0.38 -4.19
C ASP A 33 -6.37 -1.76 -3.85
N LEU A 34 -7.25 -2.78 -3.76
CA LEU A 34 -6.87 -4.17 -3.48
C LEU A 34 -6.62 -5.03 -4.74
N ALA A 35 -6.95 -4.53 -5.93
CA ALA A 35 -6.78 -5.25 -7.20
C ALA A 35 -5.34 -5.28 -7.73
N ALA A 36 -4.39 -4.59 -7.08
CA ALA A 36 -3.00 -4.69 -7.45
C ALA A 36 -2.51 -6.12 -7.14
N PRO A 37 -2.09 -6.91 -8.15
CA PRO A 37 -1.49 -8.22 -7.91
C PRO A 37 -0.30 -8.04 -6.98
N ALA A 38 -0.21 -8.85 -5.93
CA ALA A 38 0.98 -8.87 -5.09
C ALA A 38 2.22 -9.08 -5.99
N PRO A 39 3.36 -8.43 -5.72
CA PRO A 39 4.58 -8.71 -6.45
C PRO A 39 4.86 -10.21 -6.42
N THR A 40 4.69 -10.87 -7.56
CA THR A 40 5.04 -12.28 -7.77
C THR A 40 6.48 -12.36 -8.28
N GLU A 41 7.38 -11.58 -7.69
CA GLU A 41 8.80 -11.89 -7.81
C GLU A 41 8.96 -13.28 -7.19
N GLU A 42 9.19 -14.29 -8.04
CA GLU A 42 9.75 -15.55 -7.58
C GLU A 42 10.94 -15.16 -6.74
N LEU A 43 10.87 -15.42 -5.43
CA LEU A 43 12.01 -15.28 -4.55
C LEU A 43 13.08 -16.19 -5.15
N SER A 44 13.97 -15.63 -5.97
CA SER A 44 15.15 -16.32 -6.43
C SER A 44 16.00 -16.48 -5.20
N TYR A 45 15.77 -17.59 -4.49
CA TYR A 45 16.66 -18.06 -3.46
C TYR A 45 18.04 -18.11 -4.12
N PRO A 46 19.05 -17.38 -3.63
CA PRO A 46 20.41 -17.40 -4.19
C PRO A 46 21.10 -18.78 -4.13
N GLN A 47 20.35 -19.85 -3.86
CA GLN A 47 20.81 -21.19 -3.58
C GLN A 47 21.00 -22.03 -4.86
N GLU A 48 20.28 -21.72 -5.95
CA GLU A 48 20.33 -22.54 -7.18
C GLU A 48 21.64 -22.33 -7.97
N GLU A 49 22.21 -21.11 -7.96
CA GLU A 49 23.49 -20.82 -8.61
C GLU A 49 24.70 -21.40 -7.85
N ALA A 50 24.58 -21.61 -6.54
CA ALA A 50 25.62 -22.23 -5.72
C ALA A 50 25.67 -23.76 -5.87
N MET A 51 24.58 -24.41 -6.30
CA MET A 51 24.53 -25.87 -6.49
C MET A 51 24.99 -26.30 -7.89
N LEU A 52 24.95 -25.40 -8.88
CA LEU A 52 25.34 -25.71 -10.27
C LEU A 52 26.82 -25.43 -10.58
N SER A 53 27.57 -24.90 -9.62
CA SER A 53 29.00 -24.56 -9.75
C SER A 53 29.94 -25.58 -9.10
N THR A 54 29.47 -26.80 -8.77
CA THR A 54 30.40 -27.91 -8.47
C THR A 54 31.20 -28.21 -9.75
N PRO A 55 32.51 -27.95 -9.81
CA PRO A 55 33.31 -28.37 -10.94
C PRO A 55 33.35 -29.90 -10.86
N ASN A 56 32.83 -30.57 -11.89
CA ASN A 56 32.98 -32.00 -12.08
C ASN A 56 34.48 -32.30 -12.22
N VAL A 57 35.17 -32.59 -11.11
CA VAL A 57 36.54 -33.08 -11.09
C VAL A 57 36.52 -34.51 -11.61
N HIS A 58 36.64 -34.63 -12.93
CA HIS A 58 36.93 -35.88 -13.61
C HIS A 58 38.39 -36.26 -13.30
N PHE A 59 38.58 -37.07 -12.26
CA PHE A 59 39.84 -37.76 -12.01
C PHE A 59 40.10 -38.73 -13.16
N SER A 60 41.21 -38.53 -13.86
CA SER A 60 41.85 -39.49 -14.79
C SER A 60 43.16 -39.96 -14.20
#